data_AF-A0A449I4R1-F1
#
_entry.id   AF-A0A449I4R1-F1
#
_cell.length_a   1.000
_cell.length_b   1.000
_cell.length_c   1.000
_cell.angle_alpha   90.00
_cell.angle_beta   90.00
_cell.angle_gamma   90.00
#
_symmetry.space_group_name_H-M   'P 1'
#
loop_
_entity.id
_entity.type
_entity.pdbx_description
1 polymer ?
#
loop_
_entity_poly.entity_id
_entity_poly.type
_entity_poly.pdbx_seq_one_letter_code
_entity_poly.pdbx_strand_id
1 'polypeptide(L)'
;MRNRSKAEAYPSVAEAIGRNYDRLRALCLQHHPGHEDIFHDTVVFVIHDKEALGCGDDEALIHHFLYRYRMIRFQAIQDTTRAKKVSYGEYMKFLANSEKMEQEREKGIGVPD
;
A
#
# COMPACT_ATOMS: atom_id res chain seq x y z
N MET A 1 5.12 1.33 -5.11
CA MET A 1 5.88 0.31 -4.34
C MET A 1 6.77 1.03 -3.33
N ARG A 2 6.66 0.71 -2.03
CA ARG A 2 7.53 1.30 -1.00
C ARG A 2 8.94 0.72 -1.15
N ASN A 3 9.97 1.57 -1.24
CA ASN A 3 11.39 1.23 -1.40
C ASN A 3 11.96 0.45 -0.20
N ARG A 4 11.52 -0.80 0.02
CA ARG A 4 11.97 -1.67 1.13
C ARG A 4 13.09 -2.63 0.74
N SER A 5 13.48 -2.69 -0.54
CA SER A 5 14.52 -3.59 -1.08
C SER A 5 15.96 -3.30 -0.62
N LYS A 6 16.17 -2.32 0.25
CA LYS A 6 17.50 -1.96 0.79
C LYS A 6 17.73 -2.47 2.22
N ALA A 7 16.73 -3.06 2.87
CA ALA A 7 16.89 -3.64 4.19
C ALA A 7 17.52 -5.04 4.09
N GLU A 8 18.25 -5.47 5.12
CA GLU A 8 18.71 -6.86 5.21
C GLU A 8 17.50 -7.79 5.36
N ALA A 9 17.42 -8.79 4.48
CA ALA A 9 16.46 -9.87 4.58
C ALA A 9 16.92 -10.86 5.65
N TYR A 10 15.98 -11.41 6.43
CA TYR A 10 16.24 -12.47 7.41
C TYR A 10 15.98 -13.84 6.76
N PRO A 11 17.01 -14.63 6.42
CA PRO A 11 16.83 -15.89 5.68
C PRO A 11 16.02 -16.93 6.47
N SER A 12 16.19 -16.98 7.80
CA SER A 12 15.44 -17.87 8.68
C SER A 12 13.94 -17.58 8.66
N VAL A 13 13.57 -16.29 8.62
CA VAL A 13 12.18 -15.84 8.50
C VAL A 13 11.62 -16.21 7.11
N ALA A 14 12.41 -16.00 6.05
CA ALA A 14 12.00 -16.38 4.70
C ALA A 14 11.78 -17.91 4.57
N GLU A 15 12.64 -18.71 5.17
CA GLU A 15 12.49 -20.17 5.19
C GLU A 15 11.24 -20.60 5.96
N ALA A 16 10.99 -20.03 7.13
CA ALA A 16 9.80 -20.31 7.93
C ALA A 16 8.50 -19.89 7.22
N ILE A 17 8.51 -18.77 6.51
CA ILE A 17 7.40 -18.39 5.62
C ILE A 17 7.25 -19.41 4.49
N GLY A 18 8.34 -19.84 3.86
CA GLY A 18 8.33 -20.84 2.79
C GLY A 18 7.70 -22.16 3.22
N ARG A 19 8.07 -22.67 4.41
CA ARG A 19 7.47 -23.89 4.98
C ARG A 19 5.97 -23.77 5.24
N ASN A 20 5.51 -22.56 5.57
CA ASN A 20 4.12 -22.28 5.93
C ASN A 20 3.33 -21.59 4.81
N TYR A 21 3.88 -21.51 3.60
CA TYR A 21 3.38 -20.63 2.55
C TYR A 21 1.92 -20.93 2.17
N ASP A 22 1.59 -22.19 1.93
CA ASP A 22 0.23 -22.60 1.54
C ASP A 22 -0.78 -22.31 2.64
N ARG A 23 -0.39 -22.53 3.91
CA ARG A 23 -1.22 -22.23 5.08
C ARG A 23 -1.46 -20.73 5.21
N LEU A 24 -0.41 -19.92 5.11
CA LEU A 24 -0.50 -18.46 5.12
C LEU A 24 -1.39 -17.96 3.98
N ARG A 25 -1.21 -18.50 2.78
CA ARG A 25 -1.99 -18.14 1.60
C ARG A 25 -3.47 -18.47 1.79
N ALA A 26 -3.80 -19.66 2.28
CA ALA A 26 -5.17 -20.05 2.59
C ALA A 26 -5.80 -19.10 3.64
N LEU A 27 -5.11 -18.85 4.75
CA LEU A 27 -5.62 -17.98 5.83
C LEU A 27 -5.82 -16.52 5.39
N CYS A 28 -4.97 -16.02 4.49
CA CYS A 28 -5.02 -14.64 4.02
C CYS A 28 -6.03 -14.41 2.90
N LEU A 29 -6.15 -15.36 1.96
CA LEU A 29 -6.84 -15.16 0.68
C LEU A 29 -8.18 -15.87 0.57
N GLN A 30 -8.52 -16.80 1.47
CA GLN A 30 -9.80 -17.53 1.43
C GLN A 30 -11.02 -16.60 1.31
N HIS A 31 -10.98 -15.44 1.96
CA HIS A 31 -12.03 -14.44 1.90
C HIS A 31 -11.71 -13.24 0.99
N HIS A 32 -10.52 -13.21 0.40
CA HIS A 32 -9.98 -12.06 -0.31
C HIS A 32 -9.11 -12.48 -1.52
N PRO A 33 -9.66 -13.19 -2.50
CA PRO A 33 -8.88 -13.73 -3.63
C PRO A 33 -8.22 -12.66 -4.52
N GLY A 34 -8.69 -11.41 -4.47
CA GLY A 34 -8.10 -10.30 -5.21
C GLY A 34 -6.93 -9.58 -4.52
N HIS A 35 -6.48 -10.06 -3.35
CA HIS A 35 -5.45 -9.41 -2.53
C HIS A 35 -4.10 -10.15 -2.56
N GLU A 36 -3.79 -10.84 -3.66
CA GLU A 36 -2.49 -11.51 -3.84
C GLU A 36 -1.32 -10.52 -3.79
N ASP A 37 -1.49 -9.34 -4.36
CA ASP A 37 -0.52 -8.24 -4.28
C ASP A 37 -0.22 -7.86 -2.81
N ILE A 38 -1.25 -7.72 -1.99
CA ILE A 38 -1.14 -7.42 -0.55
C ILE A 38 -0.47 -8.57 0.20
N PHE A 39 -0.77 -9.81 -0.16
CA PHE A 39 -0.15 -11.00 0.42
C PHE A 39 1.35 -11.03 0.12
N HIS A 40 1.74 -10.88 -1.15
CA HIS A 40 3.15 -10.83 -1.55
C HIS A 40 3.88 -9.62 -0.94
N ASP A 41 3.24 -8.45 -0.87
CA ASP A 41 3.77 -7.28 -0.18
C ASP A 41 4.01 -7.56 1.31
N THR A 42 3.15 -8.36 1.93
CA THR A 42 3.30 -8.79 3.33
C THR A 42 4.46 -9.77 3.47
N VAL A 43 4.63 -10.74 2.56
CA VAL A 43 5.79 -11.64 2.55
C VAL A 43 7.09 -10.84 2.51
N VAL A 44 7.20 -9.91 1.55
CA VAL A 44 8.38 -9.06 1.43
C VAL A 44 8.57 -8.21 2.69
N PHE A 45 7.49 -7.68 3.27
CA PHE A 45 7.58 -6.90 4.50
C PHE A 45 8.12 -7.72 5.68
N VAL A 46 7.55 -8.91 5.93
CA VAL A 46 7.86 -9.74 7.10
C VAL A 46 9.28 -10.32 7.02
N ILE A 47 9.79 -10.64 5.82
CA ILE A 47 11.18 -11.09 5.63
C ILE A 47 12.20 -10.05 6.12
N HIS A 48 11.83 -8.77 6.12
CA HIS A 48 12.69 -7.68 6.58
C HIS A 48 12.28 -7.13 7.95
N ASP A 49 11.31 -7.77 8.63
CA ASP A 49 10.77 -7.29 9.90
C ASP A 49 11.56 -7.87 11.08
N LYS A 50 12.16 -6.99 11.88
CA LYS A 50 12.91 -7.38 13.09
C LYS A 50 12.03 -8.10 14.11
N GLU A 51 10.75 -7.75 14.18
CA GLU A 51 9.82 -8.41 15.10
C GLU A 51 9.57 -9.88 14.68
N ALA A 52 9.62 -10.17 13.38
CA ALA A 52 9.47 -11.53 12.87
C ALA A 52 10.67 -12.42 13.20
N LEU A 53 11.87 -11.83 13.30
CA LEU A 53 13.07 -12.54 13.76
C LEU A 53 12.96 -12.99 15.23
N GLY A 54 12.18 -12.28 16.03
CA GLY A 54 11.92 -12.61 17.43
C GLY A 54 10.89 -13.72 17.64
N CYS A 55 10.23 -14.21 16.59
CA CYS A 55 9.29 -15.32 16.69
C CYS A 55 10.05 -16.63 16.96
N GLY A 56 9.77 -17.27 18.11
CA GLY A 56 10.47 -18.48 18.53
C GLY A 56 10.06 -19.75 17.80
N ASP A 57 8.88 -19.76 17.17
CA ASP A 57 8.34 -20.90 16.41
C ASP A 57 7.50 -20.43 15.21
N ASP A 58 7.12 -21.41 14.38
CA ASP A 58 6.33 -21.19 13.17
C ASP A 58 4.92 -20.64 13.48
N GLU A 59 4.28 -21.00 14.61
CA GLU A 59 2.95 -20.49 14.97
C GLU A 59 2.99 -19.02 15.37
N ALA A 60 3.97 -18.62 16.17
CA ALA A 60 4.22 -17.22 16.51
C ALA A 60 4.48 -16.39 15.26
N LEU A 61 5.24 -16.94 14.31
CA LEU A 61 5.48 -16.28 13.02
C LEU A 61 4.20 -16.17 12.19
N ILE A 62 3.36 -17.21 12.13
CA ILE A 62 2.07 -17.17 11.44
C ILE A 62 1.16 -16.09 12.05
N HIS A 63 1.05 -16.03 13.38
CA HIS A 63 0.27 -15.02 14.07
C HIS A 63 0.76 -13.60 13.75
N HIS A 64 2.08 -13.38 13.80
CA HIS A 64 2.70 -12.11 13.42
C HIS A 64 2.42 -11.75 11.97
N PHE A 65 2.57 -12.70 11.05
CA PHE A 65 2.30 -12.53 9.63
C PHE A 65 0.86 -12.10 9.39
N LEU A 66 -0.12 -12.78 10.00
CA LEU A 66 -1.54 -12.45 9.86
C LEU A 66 -1.86 -11.05 10.39
N TYR A 67 -1.23 -10.64 11.49
CA TYR A 67 -1.35 -9.28 12.01
C TYR A 67 -0.83 -8.25 11.00
N ARG A 68 0.38 -8.45 10.47
CA ARG A 68 0.98 -7.56 9.46
C ARG A 68 0.16 -7.51 8.17
N TYR A 69 -0.35 -8.64 7.71
CA TYR A 69 -1.25 -8.71 6.55
C TYR A 69 -2.50 -7.85 6.74
N ARG A 70 -3.18 -7.97 7.89
CA ARG A 70 -4.38 -7.17 8.20
C ARG A 70 -4.06 -5.67 8.21
N MET A 71 -2.92 -5.30 8.79
CA MET A 71 -2.47 -3.90 8.85
C MET A 71 -2.17 -3.34 7.46
N ILE A 72 -1.40 -4.06 6.63
CA ILE A 72 -1.07 -3.64 5.26
C ILE A 72 -2.34 -3.56 4.42
N ARG A 73 -3.23 -4.54 4.54
CA ARG A 73 -4.52 -4.55 3.83
C ARG A 73 -5.38 -3.34 4.21
N PHE A 74 -5.49 -3.04 5.51
CA PHE A 74 -6.22 -1.87 5.97
C PHE A 74 -5.64 -0.59 5.38
N GLN A 75 -4.30 -0.46 5.37
CA GLN A 75 -3.63 0.68 4.75
C GLN A 75 -3.92 0.77 3.25
N ALA A 76 -3.87 -0.34 2.51
CA ALA A 76 -4.16 -0.37 1.08
C ALA A 76 -5.61 0.08 0.76
N ILE A 77 -6.58 -0.37 1.56
CA ILE A 77 -7.99 0.05 1.44
C ILE A 77 -8.12 1.55 1.72
N GLN A 78 -7.47 2.05 2.79
CA GLN A 78 -7.48 3.47 3.10
C GLN A 78 -6.83 4.30 1.99
N ASP A 79 -5.69 3.88 1.48
CA ASP A 79 -4.97 4.57 0.41
C ASP A 79 -5.83 4.65 -0.86
N THR A 80 -6.49 3.55 -1.23
CA THR A 80 -7.44 3.51 -2.35
C THR A 80 -8.64 4.44 -2.11
N THR A 81 -9.16 4.47 -0.89
CA THR A 81 -10.30 5.34 -0.52
C THR A 81 -9.91 6.82 -0.57
N ARG A 82 -8.70 7.16 -0.11
CA ARG A 82 -8.17 8.53 -0.16
C ARG A 82 -7.88 8.95 -1.59
N ALA A 83 -7.30 8.08 -2.42
CA ALA A 83 -7.06 8.36 -3.84
C ALA A 83 -8.34 8.68 -4.63
N LYS A 84 -9.47 8.06 -4.25
CA LYS A 84 -10.79 8.32 -4.86
C LYS A 84 -11.48 9.58 -4.35
N LYS A 85 -11.01 10.19 -3.26
CA LYS A 85 -11.58 11.39 -2.66
C LYS A 85 -10.68 12.58 -2.98
N VAL A 86 -11.12 13.45 -3.88
CA VAL A 86 -10.52 14.78 -4.01
C VAL A 86 -10.83 15.54 -2.73
N SER A 87 -9.81 16.05 -2.04
CA SER A 87 -10.06 16.84 -0.83
C SER A 87 -10.78 18.14 -1.21
N TYR A 88 -11.65 18.66 -0.34
CA TYR A 88 -12.33 19.94 -0.58
C TYR A 88 -11.32 21.07 -0.89
N GLY A 89 -10.16 21.07 -0.25
CA GLY A 89 -9.09 22.03 -0.54
C GLY A 89 -8.50 21.90 -1.95
N GLU A 90 -8.31 20.67 -2.45
CA GLU A 90 -7.89 20.44 -3.85
C GLU A 90 -8.98 20.82 -4.85
N TYR A 91 -10.24 20.56 -4.52
CA TYR A 91 -11.39 20.98 -5.30
C TYR A 91 -11.48 22.52 -5.41
N MET A 92 -11.33 23.24 -4.29
CA MET A 92 -11.32 24.71 -4.29
C MET A 92 -10.13 25.29 -5.05
N LYS A 93 -8.95 24.66 -4.97
CA LYS A 93 -7.79 25.05 -5.78
C LYS A 93 -8.02 24.81 -7.27
N PHE A 94 -8.67 23.71 -7.63
CA PHE A 94 -9.06 23.43 -9.01
C PHE A 94 -9.99 24.54 -9.54
N LEU A 95 -11.03 24.91 -8.79
CA LEU A 95 -11.95 25.99 -9.17
C LEU A 95 -11.23 27.34 -9.33
N ALA A 96 -10.41 27.73 -8.36
CA ALA A 96 -9.65 28.98 -8.43
C ALA A 96 -8.67 29.01 -9.62
N ASN A 97 -8.10 27.86 -9.98
CA ASN A 97 -7.21 27.75 -11.14
C ASN A 97 -7.98 27.75 -12.47
N SER A 98 -9.18 27.14 -12.53
CA SER A 98 -10.01 27.21 -13.73
C SER A 98 -10.49 28.63 -14.01
N GLU A 99 -10.90 29.37 -12.98
CA GLU A 99 -11.32 30.77 -13.10
C GLU A 99 -10.17 31.67 -13.58
N LYS A 100 -8.95 31.43 -13.11
CA LYS A 100 -7.75 32.17 -13.57
C LYS A 100 -7.44 31.89 -15.04
N MET A 101 -7.50 30.63 -15.47
CA MET A 101 -7.24 30.30 -16.88
C MET A 101 -8.31 30.86 -17.83
N GLU A 102 -9.56 30.98 -17.37
CA GLU A 102 -10.64 31.61 -18.14
C GLU A 102 -10.42 33.13 -18.26
N GLN A 103 -10.07 33.80 -17.15
CA GLN A 103 -9.72 35.23 -17.16
C GLN A 103 -8.47 35.53 -18.00
N GLU A 104 -7.49 34.63 -18.07
CA GLU A 104 -6.30 34.78 -18.92
C GLU A 104 -6.62 34.57 -20.41
N ARG A 105 -7.54 33.66 -20.76
CA ARG A 105 -8.03 33.48 -22.14
C ARG A 105 -8.82 34.70 -22.62
N GLU A 106 -9.67 35.26 -21.78
CA GLU A 106 -10.45 36.46 -22.11
C GLU A 106 -9.57 37.71 -22.30
N LYS A 107 -8.46 37.80 -21.55
CA LYS A 107 -7.47 38.88 -21.72
C LYS A 107 -6.54 38.71 -22.92
N GLY A 108 -6.48 37.51 -23.50
CA GLY A 108 -5.59 37.16 -24.63
C GLY A 108 -6.14 37.45 -26.03
N ILE A 109 -7.39 37.91 -26.16
CA ILE A 109 -7.98 38.31 -27.46
C ILE A 109 -7.94 39.84 -27.58
N GLY A 110 -6.74 40.35 -27.84
CA GLY A 110 -6.54 41.64 -28.51
C GLY A 110 -5.92 41.34 -29.86
N VAL A 111 -6.75 41.21 -30.90
CA VAL A 111 -6.28 41.14 -32.30
C VAL A 111 -5.66 42.50 -32.62
N PRO A 112 -4.36 42.58 -33.00
CA PRO A 112 -3.83 43.81 -33.58
C PRO A 112 -4.30 43.90 -35.03
N ASP A 113 -4.88 45.05 -35.38
CA ASP A 113 -5.15 45.47 -36.78
C ASP A 113 -3.87 45.57 -37.62
#